data_AF-G4TPZ0-F1
#
_entry.id   AF-G4TPZ0-F1
#
_cell.length_a   1.000
_cell.length_b   1.000
_cell.length_c   1.000
_cell.angle_alpha   90.00
_cell.angle_beta   90.00
_cell.angle_gamma   90.00
#
_symmetry.space_group_name_H-M   'P 1'
#
loop_
_entity.id
_entity.type
_entity.pdbx_description
1 polymer ?
#
loop_
_entity_poly.entity_id
_entity_poly.type
_entity_poly.pdbx_seq_one_letter_code
_entity_poly.pdbx_strand_id
1 'polypeptide(L)'
;MKRLFSNLKDRMDPSQAGRSTLRSKKEEDDFGFLELAPGENPIVDIVAIHGLDGHRMKTWTAENGTLWLQDLLPGELPNVRVLTYGYDANTRSRKGVSTETIYLHGVALLRDLSAVREDASRRPIIFVAHSLGGIILKQARSSLSPI
;
A
#
# COMPACT_ATOMS: atom_id res chain seq x y z
N MET A 1 -20.77 -35.89 -53.28
CA MET A 1 -19.91 -36.88 -53.97
C MET A 1 -18.45 -36.44 -53.78
N LYS A 2 -17.63 -37.27 -53.10
CA LYS A 2 -16.14 -37.30 -53.03
C LYS A 2 -15.45 -36.08 -52.36
N ARG A 3 -14.92 -36.19 -51.12
CA ARG A 3 -13.58 -36.68 -50.70
C ARG A 3 -12.46 -35.70 -51.16
N LEU A 4 -11.46 -35.26 -50.38
CA LEU A 4 -10.54 -35.96 -49.46
C LEU A 4 -9.78 -34.94 -48.57
N PHE A 5 -9.33 -35.43 -47.42
CA PHE A 5 -8.35 -34.85 -46.51
C PHE A 5 -6.96 -34.67 -47.15
N SER A 6 -6.21 -33.63 -46.77
CA SER A 6 -4.80 -33.78 -46.39
C SER A 6 -4.26 -32.53 -45.68
N ASN A 7 -3.52 -32.81 -44.61
CA ASN A 7 -2.72 -31.89 -43.82
C ASN A 7 -1.72 -31.07 -44.66
N LEU A 8 -1.56 -29.80 -44.31
CA LEU A 8 -0.23 -29.18 -44.28
C LEU A 8 -0.14 -28.22 -43.10
N LYS A 9 -0.08 -28.83 -41.92
CA LYS A 9 0.39 -28.21 -40.69
C LYS A 9 1.91 -28.16 -40.79
N ASP A 10 2.43 -27.17 -41.51
CA ASP A 10 3.86 -26.80 -41.54
C ASP A 10 4.02 -25.57 -42.41
N ARG A 11 3.75 -24.37 -41.87
CA ARG A 11 4.36 -23.06 -42.20
C ARG A 11 3.94 -22.02 -41.13
N MET A 12 4.44 -22.18 -39.91
CA MET A 12 4.46 -21.06 -38.95
C MET A 12 5.78 -20.30 -39.13
N ASP A 13 5.67 -19.07 -39.63
CA ASP A 13 6.71 -18.06 -39.63
C ASP A 13 6.86 -17.52 -38.18
N PRO A 14 8.05 -17.54 -37.55
CA PRO A 14 8.23 -17.05 -36.18
C PRO A 14 8.12 -15.51 -36.05
N SER A 15 7.92 -14.76 -37.14
CA SER A 15 8.00 -13.29 -37.13
C SER A 15 6.68 -12.56 -36.91
N GLN A 16 5.57 -13.26 -36.65
CA GLN A 16 4.27 -12.64 -36.36
C GLN A 16 3.70 -13.06 -34.99
N ALA A 17 4.57 -13.11 -33.97
CA ALA A 17 4.11 -12.99 -32.60
C ALA A 17 3.66 -11.54 -32.39
N GLY A 18 2.35 -11.31 -32.52
CA GLY A 18 1.72 -10.04 -32.17
C GLY A 18 2.27 -9.55 -30.84
N ARG A 19 2.97 -8.42 -30.91
CA ARG A 19 3.48 -7.69 -29.76
C ARG A 19 2.27 -7.33 -28.91
N SER A 20 1.92 -8.21 -27.97
CA SER A 20 1.03 -7.84 -26.90
C SER A 20 1.77 -6.71 -26.20
N THR A 21 1.28 -5.50 -26.41
CA THR A 21 1.56 -4.40 -25.53
C THR A 21 1.21 -4.90 -24.14
N LEU A 22 2.23 -5.38 -23.41
CA LEU A 22 2.28 -5.37 -21.96
C LEU A 22 2.17 -3.90 -21.58
N ARG A 23 0.95 -3.37 -21.71
CA ARG A 23 0.51 -2.19 -21.01
C ARG A 23 0.63 -2.63 -19.57
N SER A 24 1.73 -2.27 -18.92
CA SER A 24 1.90 -2.43 -17.48
C SER A 24 0.58 -2.03 -16.87
N LYS A 25 -0.12 -2.98 -16.26
CA LYS A 25 -1.31 -2.69 -15.47
C LYS A 25 -0.83 -1.63 -14.49
N LYS A 26 -1.20 -0.36 -14.70
CA LYS A 26 -0.94 0.69 -13.74
C LYS A 26 -1.56 0.13 -12.46
N GLU A 27 -0.74 -0.19 -11.48
CA GLU A 27 -1.22 -0.41 -10.14
C GLU A 27 -2.06 0.83 -9.83
N GLU A 28 -3.35 0.64 -9.55
CA GLU A 28 -4.15 1.76 -9.06
C GLU A 28 -3.39 2.33 -7.88
N ASP A 29 -3.18 3.64 -7.90
CA ASP A 29 -2.35 4.31 -6.92
C ASP A 29 -3.02 4.16 -5.55
N ASP A 30 -2.56 3.14 -4.82
CA ASP A 30 -3.17 2.61 -3.63
C ASP A 30 -2.85 3.49 -2.41
N PHE A 31 -3.41 4.71 -2.41
CA PHE A 31 -3.21 5.72 -1.39
C PHE A 31 -4.32 5.75 -0.32
N GLY A 32 -4.04 6.43 0.79
CA GLY A 32 -4.95 6.56 1.92
C GLY A 32 -4.93 5.35 2.85
N PHE A 33 -5.87 5.33 3.79
CA PHE A 33 -6.01 4.25 4.75
C PHE A 33 -6.76 3.05 4.17
N LEU A 34 -6.25 1.86 4.48
CA LEU A 34 -6.94 0.59 4.32
C LEU A 34 -6.99 -0.10 5.69
N GLU A 35 -8.19 -0.52 6.10
CA GLU A 35 -8.35 -1.39 7.25
C GLU A 35 -8.02 -2.83 6.85
N LEU A 36 -7.00 -3.40 7.50
CA LEU A 36 -6.57 -4.78 7.29
C LEU A 36 -7.31 -5.75 8.22
N ALA A 37 -7.59 -5.30 9.44
CA ALA A 37 -8.35 -6.06 10.43
C ALA A 37 -9.14 -5.12 11.35
N PRO A 38 -10.45 -5.33 11.57
CA PRO A 38 -11.27 -4.47 12.43
C PRO A 38 -10.97 -4.66 13.93
N GLY A 39 -10.52 -5.86 14.31
CA GLY A 39 -10.38 -6.28 15.72
C GLY A 39 -11.73 -6.54 16.40
N GLU A 40 -11.71 -7.27 17.50
CA GLU A 40 -12.86 -7.51 18.37
C GLU A 40 -12.87 -6.48 19.51
N ASN A 41 -13.86 -5.57 19.54
CA ASN A 41 -13.92 -4.48 20.53
C ASN A 41 -12.57 -3.76 20.70
N PRO A 42 -12.02 -3.19 19.61
CA PRO A 42 -10.63 -2.76 19.60
C PRO A 42 -10.35 -1.67 20.64
N ILE A 43 -9.30 -1.89 21.43
CA ILE A 43 -8.83 -0.96 22.47
C ILE A 43 -7.63 -0.13 22.03
N VAL A 44 -7.02 -0.46 20.89
CA VAL A 44 -5.87 0.23 20.30
C VAL A 44 -5.93 0.11 18.78
N ASP A 45 -5.48 1.17 18.08
CA ASP A 45 -5.25 1.13 16.63
C ASP A 45 -3.76 0.92 16.36
N ILE A 46 -3.42 -0.03 15.50
CA ILE A 46 -2.09 -0.17 14.90
C ILE A 46 -2.14 0.51 13.54
N VAL A 47 -1.26 1.49 13.32
CA VAL A 47 -1.18 2.23 12.05
C VAL A 47 0.18 1.99 11.39
N ALA A 48 0.16 1.27 10.27
CA ALA A 48 1.34 0.96 9.49
C ALA A 48 1.57 1.98 8.37
N ILE A 49 2.80 2.48 8.23
CA ILE A 49 3.18 3.51 7.24
C ILE A 49 4.42 3.04 6.48
N HIS A 50 4.28 2.83 5.16
CA HIS A 50 5.37 2.32 4.34
C HIS A 50 6.48 3.36 4.07
N GLY A 51 7.63 2.87 3.61
CA GLY A 51 8.77 3.70 3.23
C GLY A 51 8.76 4.11 1.77
N LEU A 52 9.88 4.71 1.36
CA LEU A 52 10.16 5.10 -0.02
C LEU A 52 10.08 3.91 -0.97
N ASP A 53 9.53 4.10 -2.18
CA ASP A 53 9.24 3.05 -3.17
C ASP A 53 8.45 1.85 -2.61
N GLY A 54 7.79 2.04 -1.46
CA GLY A 54 6.96 1.04 -0.80
C GLY A 54 5.51 1.06 -1.26
N HIS A 55 4.74 0.13 -0.73
CA HIS A 55 3.30 0.01 -0.98
C HIS A 55 2.60 -0.39 0.33
N ARG A 56 1.42 0.18 0.60
CA ARG A 56 0.69 -0.01 1.87
C ARG A 56 0.47 -1.47 2.29
N MET A 57 0.45 -2.40 1.34
CA MET A 57 0.40 -3.85 1.64
C MET A 57 1.76 -4.53 1.44
N LYS A 58 2.36 -4.42 0.24
CA LYS A 58 3.56 -5.18 -0.14
C LYS A 58 4.74 -4.97 0.81
N THR A 59 4.87 -3.78 1.40
CA THR A 59 5.94 -3.50 2.38
C THR A 59 5.89 -4.42 3.60
N TRP A 60 4.71 -4.95 3.93
CA TRP A 60 4.46 -5.81 5.08
C TRP A 60 4.18 -7.26 4.69
N THR A 61 4.30 -7.59 3.40
CA THR A 61 4.09 -8.94 2.88
C THR A 61 5.44 -9.62 2.70
N ALA A 62 5.63 -10.77 3.35
CA ALA A 62 6.81 -11.60 3.18
C ALA A 62 6.83 -12.28 1.79
N GLU A 63 7.98 -12.82 1.39
CA GLU A 63 8.15 -13.47 0.07
C GLU A 63 7.20 -14.64 -0.16
N ASN A 64 6.79 -15.32 0.91
CA ASN A 64 5.82 -16.41 0.88
C ASN A 64 4.35 -15.93 0.74
N GLY A 65 4.12 -14.61 0.62
CA GLY A 65 2.80 -14.00 0.50
C GLY A 65 2.11 -13.67 1.82
N THR A 66 2.73 -13.97 2.97
CA THR A 66 2.14 -13.66 4.29
C THR A 66 2.22 -12.17 4.59
N LEU A 67 1.06 -11.51 4.70
CA LEU A 67 0.92 -10.14 5.19
C LEU A 67 0.77 -10.19 6.72
N TRP A 68 1.87 -10.13 7.46
CA TRP A 68 1.85 -10.44 8.90
C TRP A 68 0.91 -9.54 9.72
N LEU A 69 0.71 -8.28 9.29
CA LEU A 69 -0.23 -7.33 9.91
C LEU A 69 -1.70 -7.80 9.84
N GLN A 70 -2.06 -8.55 8.81
CA GLN A 70 -3.42 -9.04 8.57
C GLN A 70 -3.55 -10.52 8.94
N ASP A 71 -2.58 -11.33 8.56
CA ASP A 71 -2.68 -12.79 8.60
C ASP A 71 -2.27 -13.37 9.97
N LEU A 72 -1.40 -12.69 10.71
CA LEU A 72 -0.82 -13.21 11.95
C LEU A 72 -1.23 -12.39 13.18
N LEU A 73 -1.11 -11.06 13.08
CA LEU A 73 -1.30 -10.16 14.21
C LEU A 73 -2.69 -10.26 14.88
N PRO A 74 -3.81 -10.36 14.13
CA PRO A 74 -5.12 -10.48 14.76
C PRO A 74 -5.32 -11.76 15.58
N GLY A 75 -4.59 -12.83 15.26
CA GLY A 75 -4.64 -14.08 16.03
C GLY A 75 -3.98 -13.97 17.41
N GLU A 76 -2.91 -13.17 17.51
CA GLU A 76 -2.18 -12.93 18.76
C GLU A 76 -2.80 -11.80 19.59
N LEU A 77 -3.35 -10.78 18.92
CA LEU A 77 -3.90 -9.59 19.54
C LEU A 77 -5.31 -9.30 19.00
N PRO A 78 -6.36 -10.01 19.46
CA PRO A 78 -7.70 -9.89 18.88
C PRO A 78 -8.34 -8.51 19.10
N ASN A 79 -7.97 -7.79 20.16
CA ASN A 79 -8.55 -6.48 20.50
C ASN A 79 -7.82 -5.29 19.86
N VAL A 80 -7.18 -5.48 18.70
CA VAL A 80 -6.50 -4.41 17.96
C VAL A 80 -7.15 -4.21 16.60
N ARG A 81 -7.37 -2.95 16.23
CA ARG A 81 -7.70 -2.60 14.84
C ARG A 81 -6.40 -2.33 14.09
N VAL A 82 -6.24 -2.89 12.90
CA VAL A 82 -5.05 -2.74 12.08
C VAL A 82 -5.37 -1.93 10.83
N LEU A 83 -4.69 -0.79 10.70
CA LEU A 83 -4.77 0.11 9.56
C LEU A 83 -3.41 0.19 8.87
N THR A 84 -3.40 0.29 7.54
CA THR A 84 -2.20 0.60 6.76
C THR A 84 -2.44 1.83 5.89
N TYR A 85 -1.43 2.69 5.76
CA TYR A 85 -1.51 3.95 5.04
C TYR A 85 -0.59 3.97 3.82
N GLY A 86 -1.17 4.31 2.66
CA GLY A 86 -0.47 4.53 1.40
C GLY A 86 -0.30 6.00 1.06
N TYR A 87 0.88 6.38 0.56
CA TYR A 87 1.13 7.69 -0.03
C TYR A 87 2.02 7.55 -1.28
N ASP A 88 2.07 8.59 -2.11
CA ASP A 88 2.97 8.63 -3.26
C ASP A 88 4.43 8.64 -2.78
N ALA A 89 5.04 7.45 -2.79
CA ALA A 89 6.42 7.23 -2.37
C ALA A 89 7.38 7.09 -3.55
N ASN A 90 6.96 7.45 -4.77
CA ASN A 90 7.70 7.21 -5.99
C ASN A 90 8.89 8.18 -6.15
N THR A 91 10.12 7.65 -6.11
CA THR A 91 11.37 8.41 -6.26
C THR A 91 11.68 8.86 -7.68
N ARG A 92 10.94 8.35 -8.69
CA ARG A 92 11.31 8.51 -10.11
C ARG A 92 11.18 9.96 -10.62
N SER A 93 10.69 10.88 -9.81
CA SER A 93 10.84 12.30 -10.10
C SER A 93 12.32 12.70 -9.94
N ARG A 94 12.91 13.33 -10.97
CA ARG A 94 14.33 13.76 -10.99
C ARG A 94 14.71 14.75 -9.88
N LYS A 95 13.78 15.12 -9.00
CA LYS A 95 13.93 16.13 -7.93
C LYS A 95 14.10 15.53 -6.53
N GLY A 96 14.02 14.19 -6.38
CA GLY A 96 14.08 13.55 -5.07
C GLY A 96 12.89 13.92 -4.17
N VAL A 97 12.89 13.43 -2.92
CA VAL A 97 11.86 13.79 -1.93
C VAL A 97 12.28 15.10 -1.24
N SER A 98 11.52 16.17 -1.48
CA SER A 98 11.78 17.48 -0.88
C SER A 98 11.17 17.60 0.52
N THR A 99 11.63 18.58 1.31
CA THR A 99 11.03 18.92 2.61
C THR A 99 9.56 19.31 2.49
N GLU A 100 9.20 20.03 1.42
CA GLU A 100 7.81 20.39 1.10
C GLU A 100 6.95 19.14 0.85
N THR A 101 7.47 18.18 0.08
CA THR A 101 6.80 16.90 -0.17
C THR A 101 6.54 16.14 1.14
N ILE A 102 7.53 16.09 2.04
CA ILE A 102 7.39 15.44 3.35
C ILE A 102 6.32 16.15 4.19
N TYR A 103 6.29 17.49 4.18
CA TYR A 103 5.27 18.27 4.86
C TYR A 103 3.86 17.95 4.35
N LEU A 104 3.66 17.98 3.03
CA LEU A 104 2.37 17.69 2.42
C LEU A 104 1.89 16.25 2.72
N HIS A 105 2.78 15.26 2.69
CA HIS A 105 2.42 13.90 3.11
C HIS A 105 2.06 13.81 4.59
N GLY A 106 2.75 14.57 5.45
CA GLY A 106 2.42 14.64 6.88
C GLY A 106 1.04 15.23 7.14
N VAL A 107 0.69 16.33 6.45
CA VAL A 107 -0.64 16.94 6.53
C VAL A 107 -1.73 16.00 6.02
N ALA A 108 -1.49 15.35 4.88
CA ALA A 108 -2.43 14.37 4.32
C ALA A 108 -2.65 13.19 5.28
N LEU A 109 -1.56 12.65 5.86
CA LEU A 109 -1.64 11.58 6.85
C LEU A 109 -2.53 11.97 8.04
N LEU A 110 -2.36 13.17 8.60
CA LEU A 110 -3.17 13.62 9.74
C LEU A 110 -4.64 13.79 9.38
N ARG A 111 -4.91 14.41 8.23
CA ARG A 111 -6.28 14.60 7.74
C ARG A 111 -6.99 13.26 7.58
N ASP A 112 -6.35 12.33 6.90
CA ASP A 112 -6.95 11.02 6.60
C ASP A 112 -7.05 10.16 7.87
N LEU A 113 -6.09 10.29 8.79
CA LEU A 113 -6.12 9.61 10.10
C LEU A 113 -7.26 10.15 10.97
N SER A 114 -7.54 11.46 10.91
CA SER A 114 -8.69 12.05 11.60
C SER A 114 -10.00 11.54 11.04
N ALA A 115 -10.11 11.39 9.71
CA ALA A 115 -11.31 10.93 9.05
C ALA A 115 -11.62 9.45 9.35
N VAL A 116 -10.62 8.56 9.23
CA VAL A 116 -10.82 7.11 9.47
C VAL A 116 -11.03 6.76 10.96
N ARG A 117 -10.83 7.73 11.86
CA ARG A 117 -10.97 7.57 13.31
C ARG A 117 -12.01 8.50 13.92
N GLU A 118 -12.94 9.02 13.12
CA GLU A 118 -14.01 9.91 13.59
C GLU A 118 -14.80 9.28 14.75
N ASP A 119 -15.08 7.97 14.66
CA ASP A 119 -15.82 7.18 15.65
C ASP A 119 -14.95 6.69 16.83
N ALA A 120 -13.62 6.81 16.72
CA ALA A 120 -12.65 6.22 17.64
C ALA A 120 -11.54 7.19 18.05
N SER A 121 -11.82 8.50 18.06
CA SER A 121 -10.83 9.57 18.23
C SER A 121 -9.95 9.44 19.47
N ARG A 122 -10.48 8.86 20.56
CA ARG A 122 -9.78 8.66 21.84
C ARG A 122 -9.03 7.34 21.97
N ARG A 123 -9.19 6.41 21.02
CA ARG A 123 -8.48 5.13 21.07
C ARG A 123 -6.95 5.40 20.97
N PRO A 124 -6.10 4.77 21.78
CA PRO A 124 -4.65 4.88 21.61
C PRO A 124 -4.19 4.40 20.21
N ILE A 125 -3.09 4.96 19.71
CA ILE A 125 -2.46 4.54 18.45
C ILE A 125 -1.04 4.04 18.73
N ILE A 126 -0.69 2.91 18.11
CA ILE A 126 0.69 2.43 17.95
C ILE A 126 1.07 2.56 16.48
N PHE A 127 2.13 3.30 16.18
CA PHE A 127 2.62 3.46 14.82
C PHE A 127 3.71 2.44 14.50
N VAL A 128 3.60 1.80 13.34
CA VAL A 128 4.65 0.96 12.73
C VAL A 128 5.08 1.65 11.44
N ALA A 129 6.19 2.38 11.48
CA ALA A 129 6.63 3.21 10.36
C ALA A 129 7.99 2.76 9.83
N HIS A 130 8.10 2.55 8.52
CA HIS A 130 9.34 2.14 7.87
C HIS A 130 10.03 3.31 7.15
N SER A 131 11.33 3.51 7.40
CA SER A 131 12.19 4.47 6.69
C SER A 131 11.54 5.87 6.53
N LEU A 132 11.31 6.35 5.29
CA LEU A 132 10.67 7.63 5.00
C LEU A 132 9.30 7.81 5.68
N GLY A 133 8.52 6.73 5.84
CA GLY A 133 7.24 6.76 6.55
C GLY A 133 7.40 7.27 8.00
N GLY A 134 8.52 6.95 8.65
CA GLY A 134 8.84 7.47 9.99
C GLY A 134 9.18 8.95 10.00
N ILE A 135 9.78 9.47 8.92
CA ILE A 135 10.07 10.91 8.77
C ILE A 135 8.77 11.68 8.52
N ILE A 136 7.89 11.17 7.66
CA ILE A 136 6.56 11.73 7.43
C ILE A 136 5.75 11.77 8.73
N LEU A 137 5.77 10.69 9.51
CA LEU A 137 5.10 10.63 10.81
C LEU A 137 5.66 11.67 11.79
N LYS A 138 6.99 11.85 11.83
CA LYS A 138 7.62 12.88 12.66
C LYS A 138 7.19 14.28 12.24
N GLN A 139 7.16 14.56 10.93
CA GLN A 139 6.73 15.84 10.38
C GLN A 139 5.26 16.13 10.66
N ALA A 140 4.39 15.12 10.53
CA ALA A 140 2.99 15.19 10.92
C ALA A 140 2.86 15.62 12.39
N ARG A 141 3.56 14.94 13.30
CA ARG A 141 3.54 15.29 14.73
C ARG A 141 4.03 16.71 15.00
N SER A 142 5.07 17.18 14.32
CA SER A 142 5.56 18.56 14.45
C SER A 142 4.57 19.61 13.95
N SER A 143 3.63 19.22 13.08
CA SER A 143 2.59 20.11 12.55
C SER A 143 1.38 20.22 13.49
N LEU A 144 1.28 19.33 14.49
CA LEU A 144 0.39 19.48 15.64
C LEU A 144 1.09 20.40 16.64
N SER A 145 0.86 21.70 16.52
CA SER A 145 1.45 22.71 17.41
C SER A 145 1.19 22.37 18.90
N PRO A 146 2.20 22.53 19.78
CA PRO A 146 1.94 22.52 21.21
C PRO A 146 1.10 23.76 21.53
N ILE A 147 -0.11 23.54 22.05
CA ILE A 147 -0.90 24.58 22.72
C ILE A 147 -0.34 24.73 24.13
#